data_AF-A0A9E3YEM4-F1
#
_entry.id   AF-A0A9E3YEM4-F1
#
_cell.length_a   1.000
_cell.length_b   1.000
_cell.length_c   1.000
_cell.angle_alpha   90.00
_cell.angle_beta   90.00
_cell.angle_gamma   90.00
#
_symmetry.space_group_name_H-M   'P 1'
#
loop_
_entity.id
_entity.type
_entity.pdbx_description
1 polymer ?
#
loop_
_entity_poly.entity_id
_entity_poly.type
_entity_poly.pdbx_seq_one_letter_code
_entity_poly.pdbx_strand_id
1 'polypeptide(L)'
;HRLPGRTGVDLLVQLHNDPATAPIRKVLITGQAGHQDTIRAINSADLDHYIAKPWTPEDLRATVVEQLTDFVIDQGLDLLDHLDVLDAPRLLEAYSRGTRPD
;
A
#
# COMPACT_ATOMS: atom_id res chain seq x y z
N HIS A 1 -3.37 -6.77 19.54
CA HIS A 1 -3.70 -8.20 19.40
C HIS A 1 -2.51 -8.83 18.67
N ARG A 2 -1.77 -9.75 19.30
CA ARG A 2 -0.73 -10.53 18.61
C ARG A 2 -1.42 -11.76 18.04
N LEU A 3 -1.27 -12.03 16.75
CA LEU A 3 -1.74 -13.27 16.13
C LEU A 3 -1.06 -14.44 16.88
N PRO A 4 -1.80 -15.47 17.33
CA PRO A 4 -1.18 -16.60 18.01
C PRO A 4 -0.26 -17.34 17.03
N GLY A 5 1.04 -17.39 17.36
CA GLY A 5 2.05 -18.16 16.63
C GLY A 5 2.72 -17.48 15.44
N ARG A 6 2.31 -16.26 15.04
CA ARG A 6 2.93 -15.48 13.95
C ARG A 6 2.82 -13.98 14.22
N THR A 7 3.80 -13.19 13.81
CA THR A 7 3.70 -11.73 13.86
C THR A 7 2.94 -11.21 12.63
N GLY A 8 2.39 -9.99 12.70
CA GLY A 8 1.82 -9.33 11.52
C GLY A 8 2.86 -9.14 10.40
N VAL A 9 4.14 -9.03 10.76
CA VAL A 9 5.26 -8.96 9.83
C VAL A 9 5.43 -10.27 9.07
N ASP A 10 5.40 -11.41 9.76
CA ASP A 10 5.53 -12.72 9.12
C ASP A 10 4.41 -12.97 8.09
N LEU A 11 3.19 -12.50 8.39
CA LEU A 11 2.07 -12.55 7.46
C LEU A 11 2.35 -11.70 6.21
N LEU A 12 2.85 -10.47 6.38
CA LEU A 12 3.14 -9.59 5.25
C LEU A 12 4.28 -10.14 4.38
N VAL A 13 5.32 -10.71 4.99
CA VAL A 13 6.39 -11.43 4.27
C VAL A 13 5.82 -12.61 3.49
N GLN A 14 4.91 -13.39 4.10
CA GLN A 14 4.28 -14.51 3.39
C GLN A 14 3.46 -14.02 2.18
N LEU A 15 2.65 -12.97 2.35
CA LEU A 15 1.84 -12.40 1.27
C LEU A 15 2.69 -11.78 0.16
N HIS A 16 3.84 -11.22 0.49
CA HIS A 16 4.78 -10.72 -0.51
C HIS A 16 5.37 -11.86 -1.35
N ASN A 17 5.75 -12.97 -0.71
CA ASN A 17 6.38 -14.10 -1.39
C ASN A 17 5.40 -15.00 -2.16
N ASP A 18 4.09 -14.84 -1.97
CA ASP A 18 3.07 -15.59 -2.72
C ASP A 18 2.71 -14.82 -4.01
N PRO A 19 2.95 -15.40 -5.21
CA PRO A 19 2.63 -14.76 -6.49
C PRO A 19 1.16 -14.35 -6.63
N ALA A 20 0.24 -15.05 -5.96
CA ALA A 20 -1.18 -14.71 -6.00
C ALA A 20 -1.52 -13.41 -5.26
N THR A 21 -0.70 -13.03 -4.27
CA THR A 21 -0.90 -11.83 -3.45
C THR A 21 0.20 -10.78 -3.64
N ALA A 22 1.21 -11.06 -4.47
CA ALA A 22 2.26 -10.13 -4.85
C ALA A 22 1.73 -8.77 -5.33
N PRO A 23 0.66 -8.66 -6.16
CA PRO A 23 0.18 -7.37 -6.64
C PRO A 23 -0.53 -6.50 -5.59
N ILE A 24 -1.00 -7.10 -4.49
CA ILE A 24 -1.80 -6.40 -3.48
C ILE A 24 -0.94 -5.35 -2.77
N ARG A 25 -1.50 -4.20 -2.39
CA ARG A 25 -0.79 -3.21 -1.57
C ARG A 25 -0.89 -3.55 -0.09
N LYS A 26 0.23 -3.45 0.63
CA LYS A 26 0.37 -3.84 2.04
C LYS A 26 0.70 -2.63 2.91
N VAL A 27 -0.17 -2.39 3.89
CA VAL A 27 0.00 -1.30 4.87
C VAL A 27 0.10 -1.88 6.29
N LEU A 28 1.21 -1.63 6.98
CA LEU A 28 1.39 -2.05 8.38
C LEU A 28 0.98 -0.93 9.34
N ILE A 29 0.01 -1.18 10.21
CA ILE A 29 -0.37 -0.25 11.29
C ILE A 29 0.27 -0.69 12.61
N THR A 30 1.13 0.13 13.20
CA THR A 30 1.89 -0.23 14.42
C THR A 30 1.80 0.82 15.53
N GLY A 31 1.66 0.35 16.77
CA GLY A 31 1.75 1.20 17.96
C GLY A 31 3.16 1.42 18.48
N GLN A 32 4.15 0.73 17.89
CA GLN A 32 5.55 0.81 18.27
C GLN A 32 6.37 1.04 17.00
N ALA A 33 6.31 2.27 16.48
CA ALA A 33 7.19 2.71 15.41
C ALA A 33 8.64 2.69 15.93
N GLY A 34 9.52 1.96 15.26
CA GLY A 34 10.95 1.87 15.63
C GLY A 34 11.38 0.60 16.36
N HIS A 35 10.51 -0.39 16.58
CA HIS A 35 10.98 -1.73 16.98
C HIS A 35 11.69 -2.42 15.82
N GLN A 36 12.77 -3.15 16.12
CA GLN A 36 13.57 -3.83 15.10
C GLN A 36 12.73 -4.77 14.21
N ASP A 37 11.63 -5.31 14.73
CA ASP A 37 10.67 -6.10 13.95
C ASP A 37 9.97 -5.28 12.85
N THR A 38 9.64 -4.02 13.10
CA THR A 38 9.06 -3.10 12.10
C THR A 38 10.06 -2.75 11.01
N ILE A 39 11.33 -2.51 11.37
CA ILE A 39 12.41 -2.24 10.42
C ILE A 39 12.67 -3.47 9.55
N ARG A 40 12.68 -4.67 10.15
CA ARG A 40 12.74 -5.94 9.40
C ARG A 40 11.54 -6.09 8.47
N ALA A 41 10.33 -5.73 8.90
CA ALA A 41 9.15 -5.78 8.04
C ALA A 41 9.32 -4.91 6.80
N ILE A 42 9.76 -3.67 6.99
CA ILE A 42 10.00 -2.73 5.89
C ILE A 42 11.04 -3.29 4.91
N ASN A 43 12.16 -3.81 5.42
CA ASN A 43 13.25 -4.29 4.58
C ASN A 43 13.05 -5.69 3.97
N SER A 44 12.21 -6.53 4.57
CA SER A 44 12.07 -7.96 4.20
C SER A 44 10.70 -8.33 3.64
N ALA A 45 9.68 -7.50 3.81
CA ALA A 45 8.32 -7.76 3.32
C ALA A 45 7.91 -6.86 2.14
N ASP A 46 8.81 -5.97 1.69
CA ASP A 46 8.56 -4.96 0.65
C ASP A 46 7.23 -4.24 0.89
N LEU A 47 7.10 -3.66 2.08
CA LEU A 47 5.88 -2.97 2.47
C LEU A 47 5.74 -1.70 1.64
N ASP A 48 4.58 -1.52 1.02
CA ASP A 48 4.29 -0.29 0.30
C ASP A 48 4.12 0.90 1.27
N HIS A 49 3.62 0.64 2.49
CA HIS A 49 3.50 1.68 3.50
C HIS A 49 3.45 1.17 4.95
N TYR A 50 3.71 2.07 5.91
CA TYR A 50 3.42 1.84 7.33
C TYR A 50 2.82 3.08 7.99
N ILE A 51 1.96 2.87 8.99
CA ILE A 51 1.31 3.92 9.77
C ILE A 51 1.62 3.71 11.25
N ALA A 52 2.29 4.69 11.86
CA ALA A 52 2.57 4.72 13.29
C ALA A 52 1.36 5.24 14.08
N LYS A 53 1.11 4.71 15.28
CA LYS A 53 0.16 5.33 16.22
C LYS A 53 0.86 6.44 17.04
N PRO A 54 0.12 7.48 17.46
CA PRO A 54 -1.28 7.75 17.12
C PRO A 54 -1.44 8.28 15.69
N TRP A 55 -2.52 7.89 15.02
CA TRP A 55 -2.93 8.38 13.70
C TRP A 55 -4.35 8.94 13.78
N THR A 56 -4.68 9.86 12.88
CA THR A 56 -6.04 10.35 12.68
C THR A 56 -6.75 9.55 11.58
N PRO A 57 -8.09 9.47 11.60
CA PRO A 57 -8.84 8.86 10.49
C PRO A 57 -8.46 9.44 9.12
N GLU A 58 -8.14 10.72 9.06
CA GLU A 58 -7.69 11.43 7.87
C GLU A 58 -6.33 10.91 7.37
N ASP A 59 -5.37 10.66 8.28
CA ASP A 59 -4.07 10.07 7.92
C ASP A 59 -4.26 8.67 7.30
N LEU A 60 -5.08 7.83 7.93
CA LEU A 60 -5.36 6.48 7.41
C LEU A 60 -6.04 6.55 6.04
N ARG A 61 -7.02 7.45 5.86
CA ARG A 61 -7.69 7.64 4.58
C ARG A 61 -6.71 8.10 3.51
N ALA A 62 -5.84 9.06 3.82
CA ALA A 62 -4.85 9.58 2.89
C ALA A 62 -3.90 8.46 2.41
N THR A 63 -3.37 7.66 3.33
CA THR A 63 -2.55 6.48 2.97
C THR A 63 -3.32 5.51 2.09
N VAL A 64 -4.57 5.16 2.43
CA VAL A 64 -5.36 4.22 1.62
C VAL A 64 -5.60 4.75 0.21
N VAL A 65 -5.93 6.03 0.06
CA VAL A 65 -6.11 6.69 -1.24
C VAL A 65 -4.81 6.64 -2.06
N GLU A 66 -3.68 6.95 -1.44
CA GLU A 66 -2.36 6.90 -2.09
C GLU A 66 -2.05 5.47 -2.58
N GLN A 67 -2.17 4.47 -1.69
CA GLN A 67 -1.85 3.08 -2.03
C GLN A 67 -2.80 2.51 -3.09
N LEU A 68 -4.08 2.83 -3.04
CA LEU A 68 -5.03 2.41 -4.08
C LEU A 68 -4.78 3.11 -5.42
N THR A 69 -4.35 4.38 -5.40
CA THR A 69 -3.96 5.10 -6.62
C THR A 69 -2.81 4.38 -7.32
N ASP A 70 -1.77 4.02 -6.57
CA ASP A 70 -0.64 3.24 -7.10
C ASP A 70 -1.10 1.91 -7.68
N PHE A 71 -1.91 1.16 -6.92
CA PHE A 71 -2.42 -0.14 -7.35
C PHE A 71 -3.17 -0.07 -8.67
N VAL A 72 -4.08 0.89 -8.81
CA VAL A 72 -4.89 1.05 -10.02
C VAL A 72 -4.00 1.38 -11.23
N ILE A 73 -2.98 2.23 -11.05
CA ILE A 73 -2.00 2.56 -12.09
C ILE A 73 -1.16 1.32 -12.47
N ASP A 74 -0.60 0.63 -11.48
CA ASP A 74 0.31 -0.51 -11.69
C ASP A 74 -0.40 -1.72 -12.32
N GLN A 75 -1.68 -1.91 -11.99
CA GLN A 75 -2.50 -3.00 -12.55
C GLN A 75 -3.15 -2.65 -13.89
N GLY A 76 -2.98 -1.42 -14.39
CA GLY A 76 -3.57 -0.99 -15.66
C GLY A 76 -5.10 -1.06 -15.66
N LEU A 77 -5.72 -0.78 -14.52
CA LEU A 77 -7.17 -0.70 -14.39
C LEU A 77 -7.69 0.58 -15.08
N ASP A 78 -9.01 0.71 -15.24
CA ASP A 78 -9.58 1.92 -15.81
C ASP A 78 -9.40 3.10 -14.82
N LEU A 79 -8.43 3.96 -15.12
CA LEU A 79 -8.08 5.09 -14.26
C LEU A 79 -9.24 6.08 -14.13
N LEU A 80 -10.08 6.20 -15.16
CA LEU A 80 -11.14 7.21 -15.21
C LEU A 80 -12.31 6.84 -14.28
N ASP A 81 -12.54 5.55 -14.05
CA ASP A 81 -13.57 5.02 -13.14
C ASP A 81 -13.29 5.32 -11.66
N HIS A 82 -12.09 5.81 -11.33
CA HIS A 82 -11.63 5.99 -9.95
C HIS A 82 -11.33 7.46 -9.56
N LEU A 83 -11.56 8.42 -10.45
CA LEU A 83 -11.21 9.84 -10.26
C LEU A 83 -11.97 10.52 -9.10
N ASP A 84 -13.12 10.00 -8.70
CA ASP A 84 -13.97 10.58 -7.65
C ASP A 84 -13.50 10.21 -6.23
N VAL A 85 -12.83 9.07 -6.09
CA VAL A 85 -12.43 8.51 -4.79
C VAL A 85 -10.92 8.47 -4.56
N LEU A 86 -10.12 8.44 -5.64
CA LEU A 86 -8.65 8.38 -5.58
C LEU A 86 -7.99 9.73 -5.93
N ASP A 87 -6.66 9.76 -6.04
CA ASP A 87 -5.91 10.97 -6.41
C ASP A 87 -6.08 11.28 -7.90
N ALA A 88 -7.10 12.09 -8.21
CA ALA A 88 -7.43 12.45 -9.58
C ALA A 88 -6.28 13.11 -10.36
N PRO A 89 -5.54 14.10 -9.82
CA PRO A 89 -4.37 14.65 -10.50
C PRO A 89 -3.37 13.58 -10.95
N ARG A 90 -3.07 12.62 -10.07
CA ARG A 90 -2.09 11.56 -10.36
C ARG A 90 -2.60 10.53 -11.36
N LEU A 91 -3.88 10.16 -11.26
CA LEU A 91 -4.53 9.28 -12.23
C LEU A 91 -4.57 9.89 -13.64
N LEU A 92 -4.90 11.19 -13.76
CA LEU A 92 -4.90 11.89 -15.04
C LEU A 92 -3.50 12.01 -15.64
N GLU A 93 -2.48 12.27 -14.80
CA GLU A 93 -1.09 12.29 -15.24
C GLU A 93 -0.68 10.92 -15.79
N ALA A 94 -0.97 9.84 -15.07
CA ALA A 94 -0.71 8.47 -15.52
C ALA A 94 -1.44 8.15 -16.85
N TYR A 95 -2.73 8.50 -16.94
CA TYR A 95 -3.52 8.31 -18.16
C TYR A 95 -2.91 9.04 -19.37
N SER A 96 -2.51 10.30 -19.19
CA SER A 96 -1.91 11.11 -20.26
C SER A 96 -0.55 10.60 -20.72
N ARG A 97 0.25 10.01 -19.82
CA ARG A 97 1.52 9.37 -20.16
C ARG A 97 1.31 8.07 -20.95
N GLY A 98 0.31 7.27 -20.59
CA GLY A 98 0.01 6.01 -21.28
C GLY A 98 -0.67 6.17 -22.66
N THR A 99 -1.29 7.32 -22.92
CA THR A 99 -1.97 7.62 -24.20
C THR A 99 -1.10 8.37 -25.22
N ARG A 100 0.14 8.72 -24.87
CA ARG A 100 1.05 9.40 -25.79
C ARG A 100 1.69 8.35 -26.72
N PRO A 101 1.43 8.38 -28.04
CA PRO A 101 2.13 7.50 -28.97
C PRO A 101 3.59 7.94 -29.07
N ASP A 102 4.51 6.98 -29.05
CA ASP A 102 5.94 7.18 -29.35
C ASP A 102 6.16 7.82 -30.73
#